data_AF-A0A5C8DDV9-F1
#
_entry.id   AF-A0A5C8DDV9-F1
#
_cell.length_a   1.000
_cell.length_b   1.000
_cell.length_c   1.000
_cell.angle_alpha   90.00
_cell.angle_beta   90.00
_cell.angle_gamma   90.00
#
_symmetry.space_group_name_H-M   'P 1'
#
loop_
_entity.id
_entity.type
_entity.pdbx_description
1 polymer ?
#
loop_
_entity_poly.entity_id
_entity_poly.type
_entity_poly.pdbx_seq_one_letter_code
_entity_poly.pdbx_strand_id
1 'polypeptide(L)'
;MYLFKKIVYNCKHATQLSLKKEEGKASFRERVQLWYHLLYCSFCRRFIRQSRQINEMGQELKHHLQQNPPFRLSPESREKIRERLGL
;
A
#
# COMPACT_ATOMS: atom_id res chain seq x y z
N MET A 1 16.23 -21.76 -18.39
CA MET A 1 16.40 -22.48 -17.11
C MET A 1 15.98 -21.55 -15.98
N TYR A 2 14.85 -21.80 -15.31
CA TYR A 2 14.38 -20.94 -14.20
C TYR A 2 15.17 -21.26 -12.93
N LEU A 3 16.07 -20.38 -12.48
CA LEU A 3 16.87 -20.64 -11.29
C LEU A 3 16.05 -20.70 -9.98
N PHE A 4 14.79 -20.25 -9.95
CA PHE A 4 13.97 -20.27 -8.74
C PHE A 4 12.48 -20.51 -9.02
N LYS A 5 12.11 -21.74 -9.42
CA LYS A 5 10.73 -22.14 -9.76
C LYS A 5 9.70 -21.72 -8.68
N LYS A 6 10.01 -21.93 -7.39
CA LYS A 6 9.10 -21.54 -6.29
C LYS A 6 8.81 -20.03 -6.21
N ILE A 7 9.75 -19.19 -6.65
CA ILE A 7 9.58 -17.73 -6.67
C ILE A 7 8.75 -17.31 -7.88
N VAL A 8 9.00 -17.89 -9.04
CA VAL A 8 8.31 -17.55 -10.30
C VAL A 8 6.83 -17.96 -10.29
N TYR A 9 6.50 -19.12 -9.72
CA TYR A 9 5.12 -19.65 -9.76
C TYR A 9 4.27 -19.31 -8.52
N ASN A 10 4.74 -18.40 -7.65
CA ASN A 10 4.02 -18.01 -6.44
C ASN A 10 3.52 -16.57 -6.51
N CYS A 11 2.48 -16.34 -7.31
CA CYS A 11 1.85 -15.02 -7.45
C CYS A 11 1.31 -14.49 -6.11
N LYS A 12 0.80 -15.37 -5.23
CA LYS A 12 0.31 -14.98 -3.89
C LYS A 12 1.41 -14.33 -3.06
N HIS A 13 2.61 -14.92 -3.04
CA HIS A 13 3.74 -14.34 -2.34
C HIS A 13 4.22 -13.05 -3.01
N ALA A 14 4.24 -13.00 -4.35
CA ALA A 14 4.63 -11.79 -5.08
C ALA A 14 3.69 -10.60 -4.80
N THR A 15 2.37 -10.81 -4.77
CA THR A 15 1.42 -9.75 -4.43
C THR A 15 1.59 -9.29 -2.97
N GLN A 16 1.78 -10.22 -2.03
CA GLN A 16 2.09 -9.87 -0.63
C GLN A 16 3.37 -9.03 -0.50
N LEU A 17 4.46 -9.42 -1.17
CA LEU A 17 5.70 -8.64 -1.17
C LEU A 17 5.52 -7.27 -1.81
N SER A 18 4.67 -7.14 -2.83
CA SER A 18 4.39 -5.85 -3.46
C SER A 18 3.69 -4.87 -2.51
N LEU A 19 2.69 -5.34 -1.75
CA LEU A 19 2.00 -4.54 -0.73
C LEU A 19 2.96 -4.19 0.42
N LYS A 20 3.76 -5.15 0.89
CA LYS A 20 4.80 -4.91 1.90
C LYS A 20 5.82 -3.87 1.44
N LYS A 21 6.13 -3.82 0.14
CA LYS A 21 7.02 -2.81 -0.47
C LYS A 21 6.37 -1.43 -0.47
N GLU A 22 5.09 -1.32 -0.82
CA GLU A 22 4.33 -0.05 -0.79
C GLU A 22 4.25 0.53 0.63
N GLU A 23 4.14 -0.32 1.65
CA GLU A 23 4.19 0.10 3.06
C GLU A 23 5.60 0.47 3.56
N GLY A 24 6.63 0.35 2.73
CA GLY A 24 8.03 0.61 3.12
C GLY A 24 8.67 -0.49 3.98
N LYS A 25 7.98 -1.62 4.21
CA LYS A 25 8.40 -2.69 5.14
C LYS A 25 9.16 -3.85 4.47
N ALA A 26 9.29 -3.84 3.14
CA ALA A 26 10.00 -4.91 2.42
C ALA A 26 11.52 -4.80 2.61
N SER A 27 12.16 -5.91 2.98
CA SER A 27 13.62 -6.05 3.04
C SER A 27 14.26 -6.04 1.65
N PHE A 28 15.58 -5.82 1.57
CA PHE A 28 16.31 -5.86 0.30
C PHE A 28 16.14 -7.19 -0.44
N ARG A 29 16.24 -8.32 0.28
CA ARG A 29 16.05 -9.67 -0.30
C ARG A 29 14.66 -9.83 -0.90
N GLU A 30 13.62 -9.39 -0.20
CA GLU A 30 12.23 -9.43 -0.68
C GLU A 30 12.03 -8.56 -1.93
N ARG A 31 12.68 -7.39 -1.99
CA ARG A 31 12.64 -6.53 -3.19
C ARG A 31 13.28 -7.23 -4.41
N VAL A 32 14.41 -7.91 -4.23
CA VAL A 32 15.06 -8.67 -5.31
C VAL A 32 14.20 -9.86 -5.75
N GLN A 33 13.59 -10.59 -4.82
CA GLN A 33 12.67 -11.69 -5.14
C GLN A 33 11.47 -11.21 -5.95
N LEU A 34 10.85 -10.10 -5.52
CA LEU A 34 9.74 -9.50 -6.25
C LEU A 34 10.18 -9.04 -7.64
N TRP A 35 11.32 -8.36 -7.76
CA TRP A 35 11.86 -7.94 -9.04
C TRP A 35 12.05 -9.13 -9.99
N TYR A 36 12.65 -10.23 -9.52
CA TYR A 36 12.84 -11.45 -10.30
C TYR A 36 11.52 -12.06 -10.75
N HIS A 37 10.51 -12.16 -9.87
CA HIS A 37 9.18 -12.66 -10.23
C HIS A 37 8.54 -11.82 -11.34
N LEU A 38 8.67 -10.49 -11.26
CA LEU A 38 8.09 -9.56 -12.22
C LEU A 38 8.74 -9.60 -13.59
N LEU A 39 9.93 -10.21 -13.77
CA LEU A 39 10.48 -10.47 -15.11
C LEU A 39 9.61 -11.48 -15.87
N TYR A 40 8.99 -12.44 -15.17
CA TYR A 40 8.30 -13.57 -15.80
C TYR A 40 6.77 -13.54 -15.68
N CYS A 41 6.19 -12.77 -14.76
CA CYS A 41 4.74 -12.74 -14.56
C CYS A 41 4.11 -11.39 -14.93
N SER A 42 3.43 -11.35 -16.08
CA SER A 42 2.70 -10.15 -16.57
C SER A 42 1.50 -9.79 -15.72
N PHE A 43 0.80 -10.78 -15.15
CA PHE A 43 -0.36 -10.56 -14.29
C PHE A 43 0.02 -9.80 -13.01
N CYS A 44 1.12 -10.19 -12.36
CA CYS A 44 1.62 -9.48 -11.19
C CYS A 44 2.09 -8.06 -11.53
N ARG A 45 2.68 -7.83 -12.72
CA ARG A 45 2.98 -6.45 -13.18
C ARG A 45 1.71 -5.61 -13.30
N ARG A 46 0.64 -6.16 -13.86
CA ARG A 46 -0.66 -5.47 -13.99
C ARG A 46 -1.28 -5.20 -12.63
N PHE A 47 -1.29 -6.19 -11.74
CA PHE A 47 -1.81 -6.05 -10.38
C PHE A 47 -1.11 -4.91 -9.63
N ILE A 48 0.23 -4.87 -9.65
CA ILE A 48 0.99 -3.83 -8.95
C ILE A 48 0.66 -2.43 -9.49
N ARG A 49 0.56 -2.29 -10.81
CA ARG A 49 0.17 -1.01 -11.42
C ARG A 49 -1.23 -0.58 -10.96
N GLN A 50 -2.19 -1.49 -10.94
CA GLN A 50 -3.56 -1.21 -10.49
C GLN A 50 -3.62 -0.88 -8.98
N SER A 51 -2.88 -1.61 -8.15
CA SER A 51 -2.75 -1.35 -6.71
C SER A 51 -2.25 0.07 -6.44
N ARG A 52 -1.19 0.46 -7.16
CA ARG A 52 -0.63 1.81 -7.08
C ARG A 52 -1.64 2.89 -7.49
N GLN A 53 -2.40 2.68 -8.57
CA GLN A 53 -3.43 3.62 -9.00
C GLN A 53 -4.53 3.78 -7.94
N ILE A 54 -4.96 2.69 -7.30
CA ILE A 54 -5.94 2.73 -6.21
C ILE A 54 -5.42 3.55 -5.03
N ASN A 55 -4.15 3.34 -4.65
CA ASN A 55 -3.52 4.09 -3.58
C ASN A 55 -3.42 5.59 -3.91
N GLU A 56 -3.04 5.93 -5.15
CA GLU A 56 -2.96 7.33 -5.62
C GLU A 56 -4.34 8.02 -5.57
N MET A 57 -5.40 7.36 -6.07
CA MET A 57 -6.78 7.86 -5.97
C MET A 57 -7.23 8.04 -4.51
N GLY A 58 -6.84 7.13 -3.62
CA GLY A 58 -7.13 7.24 -2.19
C GLY A 58 -6.42 8.44 -1.53
N GLN A 59 -5.18 8.73 -1.91
CA GLN A 59 -4.46 9.91 -1.40
C GLN A 59 -5.08 11.20 -1.93
N GLU A 60 -5.47 11.25 -3.20
CA GLU A 60 -6.15 12.41 -3.78
C GLU A 60 -7.48 12.69 -3.07
N LEU A 61 -8.30 11.65 -2.86
CA LEU A 61 -9.54 11.76 -2.09
C LEU A 61 -9.27 12.25 -0.66
N LYS A 62 -8.25 11.71 0.01
CA LYS A 62 -7.86 12.16 1.35
C LYS A 62 -7.49 13.65 1.36
N HIS A 63 -6.68 14.11 0.41
CA HIS A 63 -6.32 15.52 0.30
C HIS A 63 -7.55 16.41 0.08
N HIS A 64 -8.47 16.00 -0.79
CA HIS A 64 -9.72 16.72 -1.02
C HIS A 64 -10.58 16.81 0.25
N LEU A 65 -10.73 15.69 0.98
CA LEU A 65 -11.48 15.64 2.23
C LEU A 65 -10.83 16.46 3.36
N GLN A 66 -9.51 16.61 3.36
CA GLN A 66 -8.83 17.47 4.34
C GLN A 66 -9.05 18.96 4.07
N GLN A 67 -9.11 19.36 2.79
CA GLN A 67 -9.36 20.75 2.39
C GLN A 67 -10.84 21.12 2.57
N ASN A 68 -11.75 20.22 2.19
CA ASN A 68 -13.19 20.41 2.27
C ASN A 68 -13.84 19.27 3.07
N PRO A 69 -13.68 19.25 4.40
CA PRO A 69 -14.22 18.19 5.22
C PRO A 69 -15.76 18.23 5.20
N PRO A 70 -16.44 17.19 4.67
CA PRO A 70 -17.90 17.15 4.60
C PRO A 70 -18.55 17.08 5.99
N PHE A 71 -17.79 16.62 6.98
CA PHE A 71 -18.20 16.52 8.37
C PHE A 71 -17.08 17.04 9.26
N ARG A 72 -17.45 17.78 10.31
CA ARG A 72 -16.54 18.24 11.36
C ARG A 72 -16.87 17.51 12.66
N LEU A 73 -15.88 17.32 13.52
CA LEU A 73 -16.10 16.81 14.87
C LEU A 73 -17.06 17.75 15.61
N SER A 74 -17.98 17.18 16.39
CA SER A 74 -18.80 17.98 17.30
C SER A 74 -17.91 18.69 18.33
N PRO A 75 -18.31 19.85 18.86
CA PRO A 75 -17.55 20.55 19.89
C PRO A 75 -17.22 19.65 21.08
N GLU A 76 -18.20 18.87 21.55
CA GLU A 76 -18.04 17.91 22.65
C GLU A 76 -16.96 16.86 22.36
N SER A 77 -16.97 16.26 21.16
CA SER A 77 -15.98 15.26 20.77
C SER A 77 -14.58 15.86 20.68
N ARG A 78 -14.48 17.12 20.22
CA ARG A 78 -13.21 17.83 20.10
C ARG A 78 -12.60 18.12 21.47
N GLU A 79 -13.42 18.47 22.46
CA GLU A 79 -12.96 18.73 23.83
C GLU A 79 -12.49 17.45 24.53
N LYS A 80 -13.24 16.34 24.39
CA LYS A 80 -12.81 15.03 24.92
C LYS A 80 -11.46 14.58 24.36
N ILE A 81 -11.16 14.90 23.10
CA ILE A 81 -9.86 14.58 22.48
C ILE A 81 -8.76 15.47 23.08
N ARG A 82 -9.03 16.76 23.28
CA ARG A 82 -8.06 17.70 23.88
C ARG A 82 -7.67 17.31 25.29
N GLU A 83 -8.66 17.01 26.13
CA GLU A 83 -8.45 16.57 27.51
C GLU A 83 -7.55 15.32 27.57
N ARG A 84 -7.81 14.32 26.71
CA ARG A 84 -6.99 13.09 26.64
C ARG A 84 -5.56 13.33 26.13
N LEU A 85 -5.35 14.37 25.35
CA LEU A 85 -4.03 14.76 24.84
C LEU A 85 -3.30 15.73 25.77
N GLY A 86 -3.95 16.22 26.84
CA GLY A 86 -3.39 17.23 27.74
C GLY A 86 -3.24 18.62 27.11
N LEU A 87 -4.07 18.93 26.10
CA LEU A 87 -4.12 20.21 25.38
C LEU A 87 -5.29 21.09 25.83
#